data_AF-A0A1M4VC64-F1
#
_entry.id   AF-A0A1M4VC64-F1
#
_cell.length_a   1.000
_cell.length_b   1.000
_cell.length_c   1.000
_cell.angle_alpha   90.00
_cell.angle_beta   90.00
_cell.angle_gamma   90.00
#
_symmetry.space_group_name_H-M   'P 1'
#
loop_
_entity.id
_entity.type
_entity.pdbx_description
1 polymer ?
#
loop_
_entity_poly.entity_id
_entity_poly.type
_entity_poly.pdbx_seq_one_letter_code
_entity_poly.pdbx_strand_id
1 'polypeptide(L)'
;MVEVRFLIVYSKLTRMKSKAHLASHPLHPILVSFPIAFFTGAFVFDLFGVISNRPALSLVAYYLDIAGIIGALAAAVPGAIDYFMTIPPESSAKKRGTQHAIINLVNLGIFTYVWFYRRDASANPYLILGLEAIGVILLSIAGWMGGTLVHRNQIGIDHRYANAAKWNQEYINTEDKKIKVARVGEIKINAMKLMHINGKRIVIGNTEKGHVAFSDHCSHKGASLADGSMICGTVQCPWHGSQFDTNSGEVKAGPAKEKIDTYTLEESNGNIYLLL
;
A
#
# COMPACT_ATOMS: atom_id res chain seq x y z
N MET A 1 -14.67 40.87 -22.19
CA MET A 1 -13.45 40.05 -22.11
C MET A 1 -13.13 39.83 -20.65
N VAL A 2 -13.56 38.72 -20.07
CA VAL A 2 -13.16 38.31 -18.73
C VAL A 2 -12.35 37.04 -18.91
N GLU A 3 -11.03 37.16 -18.82
CA GLU A 3 -10.12 36.01 -18.78
C GLU A 3 -10.36 35.24 -17.48
N VAL A 4 -11.07 34.12 -17.57
CA VAL A 4 -11.11 33.13 -16.49
C VAL A 4 -9.84 32.28 -16.62
N ARG A 5 -8.81 32.65 -15.87
CA ARG A 5 -7.65 31.78 -15.59
C ARG A 5 -8.17 30.52 -14.89
N PHE A 6 -8.34 29.44 -15.64
CA PHE A 6 -8.54 28.11 -15.08
C PHE A 6 -7.27 27.71 -14.33
N LEU A 7 -7.36 27.75 -13.00
CA LEU A 7 -6.45 27.08 -12.10
C LEU A 7 -6.41 25.60 -12.49
N ILE A 8 -5.28 25.18 -13.09
CA ILE A 8 -4.88 23.78 -13.21
C ILE A 8 -4.60 23.29 -11.78
N VAL A 9 -5.66 22.91 -11.09
CA VAL A 9 -5.62 22.18 -9.82
C VAL A 9 -6.58 21.01 -10.01
N TYR A 10 -6.16 19.82 -9.58
CA TYR A 10 -6.86 18.52 -9.70
C TYR A 10 -6.54 17.69 -10.96
N SER A 11 -5.37 17.03 -11.00
CA SER A 11 -5.27 15.66 -11.58
C SER A 11 -3.97 14.90 -11.30
N LYS A 12 -3.25 15.17 -10.21
CA LYS A 12 -2.37 14.13 -9.62
C LYS A 12 -3.06 13.64 -8.36
N LEU A 13 -3.99 12.69 -8.52
CA LEU A 13 -4.29 11.76 -7.43
C LEU A 13 -2.94 11.31 -6.89
N THR A 14 -2.62 11.71 -5.66
CA THR A 14 -1.30 11.51 -5.05
C THR A 14 -1.07 10.02 -4.94
N ARG A 15 -0.41 9.47 -5.95
CA ARG A 15 -0.08 8.06 -6.04
C ARG A 15 0.78 7.74 -4.82
N MET A 16 0.25 6.95 -3.91
CA MET A 16 0.98 6.47 -2.72
C MET A 16 2.05 5.42 -3.08
N LYS A 17 2.47 5.36 -4.34
CA LYS A 17 3.59 4.55 -4.80
C LYS A 17 4.85 5.00 -4.07
N SER A 18 5.56 4.05 -3.49
CA SER A 18 6.91 4.27 -2.95
C SER A 18 7.79 4.92 -4.01
N LYS A 19 8.71 5.79 -3.62
CA LYS A 19 9.77 6.33 -4.48
C LYS A 19 11.05 5.51 -4.34
N ALA A 20 11.26 4.88 -3.19
CA ALA A 20 12.33 3.94 -2.98
C ALA A 20 11.88 2.50 -3.31
N HIS A 21 11.85 2.16 -4.60
CA HIS A 21 11.42 0.84 -5.07
C HIS A 21 12.42 0.22 -6.07
N LEU A 22 12.46 -1.11 -6.13
CA LEU A 22 13.15 -1.88 -7.17
C LEU A 22 12.14 -2.71 -7.93
N ALA A 23 12.10 -2.60 -9.27
CA ALA A 23 11.12 -3.31 -10.10
C ALA A 23 9.66 -3.17 -9.60
N SER A 24 9.27 -1.97 -9.15
CA SER A 24 7.97 -1.65 -8.51
C SER A 24 7.71 -2.29 -7.14
N HIS A 25 8.69 -2.96 -6.54
CA HIS A 25 8.60 -3.49 -5.17
C HIS A 25 9.19 -2.46 -4.18
N PRO A 26 8.41 -1.99 -3.18
CA PRO A 26 8.88 -1.00 -2.22
C PRO A 26 9.98 -1.58 -1.32
N LEU A 27 11.09 -0.85 -1.16
CA LEU A 27 12.27 -1.35 -0.45
C LEU A 27 12.09 -1.35 1.07
N HIS A 28 11.41 -0.36 1.64
CA HIS A 28 11.25 -0.25 3.09
C HIS A 28 10.54 -1.48 3.72
N PRO A 29 9.36 -1.93 3.23
CA PRO A 29 8.71 -3.15 3.74
C PRO A 29 9.53 -4.43 3.58
N ILE A 30 10.43 -4.51 2.58
CA ILE A 30 11.33 -5.65 2.41
C ILE A 30 12.38 -5.64 3.52
N LEU A 31 13.02 -4.49 3.74
CA LEU A 31 14.17 -4.36 4.64
C LEU A 31 13.80 -4.39 6.12
N VAL A 32 12.59 -3.97 6.52
CA VAL A 32 12.19 -3.96 7.96
C VAL A 32 12.14 -5.36 8.58
N SER A 33 12.05 -6.42 7.77
CA SER A 33 12.06 -7.81 8.26
C SER A 33 13.36 -8.16 9.00
N PHE A 34 14.50 -7.61 8.56
CA PHE A 34 15.81 -7.85 9.17
C PHE A 34 15.93 -7.31 10.59
N PRO A 35 15.77 -5.98 10.85
CA PRO A 35 15.86 -5.46 12.21
C PRO A 35 14.80 -6.06 13.13
N ILE A 36 13.60 -6.37 12.62
CA ILE A 36 12.57 -7.02 13.44
C ILE A 36 13.06 -8.39 13.92
N ALA A 37 13.52 -9.24 13.00
CA ALA A 37 14.00 -10.58 13.34
C ALA A 37 15.24 -10.54 14.25
N PHE A 38 16.18 -9.66 13.97
CA PHE A 38 17.45 -9.61 14.71
C PHE A 38 17.29 -9.04 16.12
N PHE A 39 16.54 -7.96 16.32
CA PHE A 39 16.31 -7.41 17.67
C PHE A 39 15.44 -8.33 18.54
N THR A 40 14.39 -8.93 17.97
CA THR A 40 13.61 -9.94 18.70
C THR A 40 14.46 -11.19 18.99
N GLY A 41 15.30 -11.60 18.05
CA GLY A 41 16.26 -12.68 18.24
C GLY A 41 17.25 -12.40 19.38
N ALA A 42 17.85 -11.21 19.41
CA ALA A 42 18.80 -10.80 20.45
C ALA A 42 18.18 -10.96 21.84
N PHE A 43 16.99 -10.38 22.05
CA PHE A 43 16.22 -10.54 23.30
C PHE A 43 15.99 -12.02 23.67
N VAL A 44 15.55 -12.84 22.72
CA VAL A 44 15.27 -14.26 22.96
C VAL A 44 16.55 -15.02 23.36
N PHE A 45 17.66 -14.76 22.67
CA PHE A 45 18.93 -15.42 22.94
C PHE A 45 19.53 -14.99 24.28
N ASP A 46 19.46 -13.70 24.65
CA ASP A 46 19.88 -13.26 25.97
C ASP A 46 18.99 -13.82 27.08
N LEU A 47 17.67 -13.88 26.86
CA LEU A 47 16.74 -14.45 27.82
C LEU A 47 17.07 -15.91 28.10
N PHE A 48 17.28 -16.70 27.04
CA PHE A 48 17.71 -18.09 27.19
C PHE A 48 19.14 -18.20 27.72
N GLY A 49 20.04 -17.28 27.39
CA GLY A 49 21.39 -17.21 27.93
C GLY A 49 21.39 -17.11 29.45
N VAL A 50 20.57 -16.21 29.99
CA VAL A 50 20.39 -16.02 31.44
C VAL A 50 19.70 -17.22 32.08
N ILE A 51 18.59 -17.72 31.52
CA ILE A 51 17.82 -18.84 32.10
C ILE A 51 18.63 -20.15 32.10
N SER A 52 19.34 -20.43 31.02
CA SER A 52 20.09 -21.69 30.85
C SER A 52 21.54 -21.61 31.32
N ASN A 53 21.98 -20.44 31.81
CA ASN A 53 23.36 -20.16 32.18
C ASN A 53 24.37 -20.52 31.07
N ARG A 54 24.04 -20.16 29.81
CA ARG A 54 24.84 -20.45 28.62
C ARG A 54 25.36 -19.15 27.99
N PRO A 55 26.61 -18.73 28.28
CA PRO A 55 27.16 -17.46 27.80
C PRO A 55 27.29 -17.41 26.27
N ALA A 56 27.38 -18.55 25.60
CA ALA A 56 27.40 -18.63 24.14
C ALA A 56 26.14 -18.02 23.50
N LEU A 57 24.98 -18.07 24.16
CA LEU A 57 23.74 -17.50 23.63
C LEU A 57 23.79 -15.96 23.67
N SER A 58 24.39 -15.36 24.69
CA SER A 58 24.60 -13.91 24.75
C SER A 58 25.60 -13.39 23.70
N LEU A 59 26.55 -14.23 23.29
CA LEU A 59 27.41 -13.90 22.14
C LEU A 59 26.61 -13.86 20.83
N VAL A 60 25.65 -14.77 20.66
CA VAL A 60 24.74 -14.73 19.49
C VAL A 60 23.91 -13.45 19.53
N ALA A 61 23.33 -13.10 20.68
CA ALA A 61 22.56 -11.86 20.86
C ALA A 61 23.40 -10.61 20.51
N TYR A 62 24.66 -10.55 20.93
CA TYR A 62 25.59 -9.47 20.58
C TYR A 62 25.72 -9.25 19.06
N TYR A 63 25.87 -10.32 18.27
CA TYR A 63 25.97 -10.20 16.82
C TYR A 63 24.63 -9.91 16.16
N LEU A 64 23.52 -10.40 16.73
CA LEU A 64 22.17 -10.05 16.29
C LEU A 64 21.88 -8.56 16.50
N ASP A 65 22.31 -7.95 17.61
CA ASP A 65 22.19 -6.51 17.81
C ASP A 65 22.91 -5.72 16.71
N ILE A 66 24.14 -6.10 16.35
CA ILE A 66 24.89 -5.47 15.25
C ILE A 66 24.12 -5.60 13.94
N ALA A 67 23.69 -6.82 13.59
CA ALA A 67 22.95 -7.07 12.37
C ALA A 67 21.62 -6.30 12.35
N GLY A 68 20.94 -6.20 13.49
CA GLY A 68 19.72 -5.43 13.70
C GLY A 68 19.92 -3.94 13.49
N ILE A 69 20.99 -3.35 14.06
CA ILE A 69 21.35 -1.95 13.87
C ILE A 69 21.63 -1.65 12.39
N ILE A 70 22.41 -2.50 11.72
CA ILE A 70 22.71 -2.35 10.28
C ILE A 70 21.41 -2.45 9.47
N GLY A 71 20.56 -3.45 9.75
CA GLY A 71 19.27 -3.63 9.09
C GLY A 71 18.31 -2.46 9.31
N ALA A 72 18.27 -1.89 10.51
CA ALA A 72 17.44 -0.75 10.86
C ALA A 72 17.89 0.51 10.10
N LEU A 73 19.19 0.78 10.05
CA LEU A 73 19.75 1.89 9.27
C LEU A 73 19.47 1.72 7.78
N ALA A 74 19.65 0.51 7.25
CA ALA A 74 19.35 0.20 5.85
C ALA A 74 17.85 0.39 5.53
N ALA A 75 16.94 0.01 6.42
CA ALA A 75 15.50 0.22 6.26
C ALA A 75 15.09 1.70 6.45
N ALA A 76 15.78 2.46 7.30
CA ALA A 76 15.47 3.86 7.57
C ALA A 76 15.66 4.74 6.32
N VAL A 77 16.63 4.45 5.46
CA VAL A 77 16.89 5.21 4.23
C VAL A 77 15.69 5.21 3.27
N PRO A 78 15.18 4.08 2.76
CA PRO A 78 13.98 4.07 1.92
C PRO A 78 12.73 4.55 2.67
N GLY A 79 12.64 4.31 3.99
CA GLY A 79 11.56 4.84 4.81
C GLY A 79 11.52 6.37 4.86
N ALA A 80 12.67 7.01 4.98
CA ALA A 80 12.80 8.47 4.92
C ALA A 80 12.46 9.00 3.52
N ILE A 81 12.94 8.35 2.45
CA ILE A 81 12.61 8.72 1.07
C ILE A 81 11.08 8.72 0.88
N ASP A 82 10.39 7.66 1.27
CA ASP A 82 8.93 7.59 1.13
C ASP A 82 8.22 8.60 2.04
N TYR A 83 8.73 8.82 3.26
CA TYR A 83 8.17 9.84 4.16
C TYR A 83 8.21 11.24 3.57
N PHE A 84 9.31 11.63 2.92
CA PHE A 84 9.46 12.97 2.34
C PHE A 84 8.89 13.11 0.92
N MET A 85 8.93 12.04 0.11
CA MET A 85 8.63 12.13 -1.33
C MET A 85 7.33 11.44 -1.76
N THR A 86 6.77 10.55 -0.92
CA THR A 86 5.50 9.84 -1.20
C THR A 86 4.36 10.36 -0.34
N ILE A 87 4.59 10.60 0.96
CA ILE A 87 3.51 10.94 1.89
C ILE A 87 3.15 12.44 1.82
N PRO A 88 1.87 12.80 1.53
CA PRO A 88 1.43 14.20 1.53
C PRO A 88 1.57 14.84 2.93
N PRO A 89 2.02 16.10 3.04
CA PRO A 89 2.33 16.74 4.32
C PRO A 89 1.11 16.88 5.25
N GLU A 90 -0.02 17.37 4.74
CA GLU A 90 -1.25 17.56 5.52
C GLU A 90 -2.14 16.31 5.46
N SER A 91 -1.64 15.18 5.97
CA SER A 91 -2.38 13.91 5.94
C SER A 91 -2.27 13.11 7.22
N SER A 92 -3.29 12.27 7.48
CA SER A 92 -3.25 11.30 8.58
C SER A 92 -2.07 10.32 8.45
N ALA A 93 -1.64 10.03 7.22
CA ALA A 93 -0.47 9.23 6.90
C ALA A 93 0.82 9.89 7.38
N LYS A 94 0.97 11.21 7.20
CA LYS A 94 2.14 11.97 7.67
C LYS A 94 2.26 11.90 9.18
N LYS A 95 1.18 12.22 9.91
CA LYS A 95 1.15 12.18 11.39
C LYS A 95 1.55 10.81 11.92
N ARG A 96 0.93 9.74 11.40
CA ARG A 96 1.26 8.36 11.80
C ARG A 96 2.69 7.96 11.42
N GLY A 97 3.14 8.39 10.24
CA GLY A 97 4.50 8.15 9.75
C GLY A 97 5.56 8.78 10.64
N THR A 98 5.34 10.02 11.12
CA THR A 98 6.22 10.70 12.07
C THR A 98 6.29 9.95 13.39
N GLN A 99 5.14 9.56 13.96
CA GLN A 99 5.10 8.79 15.20
C GLN A 99 5.81 7.44 15.06
N HIS A 100 5.59 6.73 13.94
CA HIS A 100 6.26 5.47 13.63
C HIS A 100 7.79 5.66 13.52
N ALA A 101 8.25 6.71 12.85
CA ALA A 101 9.67 7.00 12.73
C ALA A 101 10.31 7.31 14.09
N ILE A 102 9.65 8.11 14.93
CA ILE A 102 10.13 8.45 16.29
C ILE A 102 10.29 7.18 17.13
N ILE A 103 9.27 6.31 17.17
CA ILE A 103 9.33 5.07 17.95
C ILE A 103 10.50 4.19 17.48
N ASN A 104 10.72 4.07 16.17
CA ASN A 104 11.85 3.28 15.64
C ASN A 104 13.21 3.92 15.92
N LEU A 105 13.32 5.24 15.92
CA LEU A 105 14.57 5.93 16.30
C LEU A 105 14.90 5.73 17.78
N VAL A 106 13.88 5.79 18.65
CA VAL A 106 14.04 5.45 20.07
C VAL A 106 14.46 3.99 20.23
N ASN A 107 13.79 3.08 19.53
CA ASN A 107 14.11 1.65 19.57
C ASN A 107 15.55 1.36 19.10
N LEU A 108 15.97 1.97 17.99
CA LEU A 108 17.34 1.88 17.50
C LEU A 108 18.35 2.41 18.54
N GLY A 109 18.01 3.51 19.22
CA GLY A 109 18.82 4.05 20.32
C GLY A 109 18.97 3.07 21.49
N ILE A 110 17.89 2.40 21.89
CA ILE A 110 17.91 1.39 22.96
C ILE A 110 18.83 0.23 22.59
N PHE A 111 18.64 -0.40 21.43
CA PHE A 111 19.47 -1.54 21.02
C PHE A 111 20.93 -1.16 20.76
N THR A 112 21.18 0.05 20.26
CA THR A 112 22.56 0.58 20.13
C THR A 112 23.21 0.77 21.50
N TYR A 113 22.46 1.30 22.48
CA TYR A 113 22.95 1.43 23.84
C TYR A 113 23.22 0.07 24.48
N VAL A 114 22.29 -0.89 24.36
CA VAL A 114 22.44 -2.26 24.86
C VAL A 114 23.70 -2.91 24.27
N TRP A 115 23.88 -2.85 22.95
CA TRP A 115 25.07 -3.36 22.26
C TRP A 115 26.38 -2.75 22.77
N PHE A 116 26.38 -1.45 23.08
CA PHE A 116 27.55 -0.79 23.63
C PHE A 116 27.78 -1.16 25.10
N TYR A 117 26.72 -1.12 25.92
CA TYR A 117 26.74 -1.39 27.36
C TYR A 117 27.24 -2.81 27.66
N ARG A 118 26.79 -3.82 26.90
CA ARG A 118 27.21 -5.22 27.07
C ARG A 118 28.70 -5.49 26.81
N ARG A 119 29.46 -4.52 26.29
CA ARG A 119 30.92 -4.64 26.13
C ARG A 119 31.68 -4.51 27.45
N ASP A 120 31.04 -3.90 28.45
CA ASP A 120 31.59 -3.83 29.80
C ASP A 120 31.45 -5.20 30.46
N ALA A 121 32.55 -5.74 30.99
CA ALA A 121 32.56 -7.03 31.68
C ALA A 121 31.69 -7.02 32.97
N SER A 122 31.39 -5.83 33.50
CA SER A 122 30.51 -5.62 34.67
C SER A 122 29.05 -5.34 34.31
N ALA A 123 28.68 -5.39 33.02
CA ALA A 123 27.33 -5.12 32.58
C ALA A 123 26.30 -6.04 33.24
N ASN A 124 25.25 -5.45 33.80
CA ASN A 124 24.19 -6.21 34.46
C ASN A 124 23.29 -6.90 33.41
N PRO A 125 23.24 -8.24 33.35
CA PRO A 125 22.44 -8.96 32.36
C PRO A 125 20.94 -8.70 32.49
N TYR A 126 20.44 -8.41 33.70
CA TYR A 126 19.03 -8.10 33.91
C TYR A 126 18.65 -6.71 33.38
N LEU A 127 19.59 -5.75 33.36
CA LEU A 127 19.36 -4.45 32.74
C LEU A 127 19.31 -4.57 31.21
N ILE A 128 20.21 -5.37 30.63
CA ILE A 128 20.20 -5.70 29.20
C ILE A 128 18.83 -6.28 28.82
N LEU A 129 18.40 -7.34 29.51
CA LEU A 129 17.10 -7.98 29.27
C LEU A 129 15.92 -7.01 29.43
N GLY A 130 15.95 -6.16 30.45
CA GLY A 130 14.89 -5.18 30.68
C GLY A 130 14.78 -4.16 29.54
N LEU A 131 15.92 -3.67 29.05
CA LEU A 131 15.97 -2.72 27.93
C LEU A 131 15.56 -3.37 26.61
N GLU A 132 16.05 -4.58 26.33
CA GLU A 132 15.65 -5.35 25.15
C GLU A 132 14.16 -5.68 25.16
N ALA A 133 13.59 -6.04 26.32
CA ALA A 133 12.15 -6.27 26.46
C ALA A 133 11.34 -5.01 26.12
N ILE A 134 11.75 -3.84 26.64
CA ILE A 134 11.15 -2.55 26.26
C ILE A 134 11.28 -2.33 24.76
N GLY A 135 12.46 -2.61 24.19
CA GLY A 135 12.72 -2.50 22.75
C GLY A 135 11.79 -3.39 21.92
N VAL A 136 11.61 -4.66 22.28
CA VAL A 136 10.68 -5.58 21.59
C VAL A 136 9.23 -5.12 21.69
N ILE A 137 8.82 -4.54 22.82
CA ILE A 137 7.47 -3.94 22.96
C ILE A 137 7.31 -2.75 22.01
N LEU A 138 8.28 -1.82 21.99
CA LEU A 138 8.27 -0.67 21.08
C LEU A 138 8.28 -1.10 19.61
N LEU A 139 9.09 -2.11 19.28
CA LEU A 139 9.16 -2.72 17.95
C LEU A 139 7.82 -3.32 17.53
N SER A 140 7.09 -3.96 18.45
CA SER A 140 5.75 -4.51 18.20
C SER A 140 4.72 -3.40 17.91
N ILE A 141 4.75 -2.31 18.70
CA ILE A 141 3.91 -1.12 18.48
C ILE A 141 4.24 -0.48 17.12
N ALA A 142 5.52 -0.31 16.83
CA ALA A 142 6.00 0.23 15.56
C ALA A 142 5.58 -0.65 14.37
N GLY A 143 5.67 -1.97 14.51
CA GLY A 143 5.23 -2.95 13.50
C GLY A 143 3.73 -2.86 13.22
N TRP A 144 2.90 -2.74 14.26
CA TRP A 144 1.46 -2.53 14.11
C TRP A 144 1.12 -1.21 13.39
N MET A 145 1.86 -0.14 13.71
CA MET A 145 1.75 1.14 13.00
C MET A 145 2.23 1.04 11.54
N GLY A 146 3.31 0.29 11.28
CA GLY A 146 3.83 0.02 9.94
C GLY A 146 2.79 -0.71 9.07
N GLY A 147 2.18 -1.77 9.61
CA GLY A 147 1.06 -2.45 8.95
C GLY A 147 -0.12 -1.51 8.69
N THR A 148 -0.42 -0.60 9.61
CA THR A 148 -1.47 0.42 9.40
C THR A 148 -1.10 1.42 8.29
N LEU A 149 0.17 1.84 8.22
CA LEU A 149 0.67 2.74 7.18
C LEU A 149 0.58 2.10 5.79
N VAL A 150 0.89 0.81 5.68
CA VAL A 150 0.77 0.06 4.43
C VAL A 150 -0.70 -0.21 4.10
N HIS A 151 -1.47 -0.83 4.99
CA HIS A 151 -2.80 -1.35 4.66
C HIS A 151 -3.94 -0.33 4.75
N ARG A 152 -3.86 0.68 5.64
CA ARG A 152 -4.90 1.72 5.73
C ARG A 152 -4.53 2.99 5.00
N ASN A 153 -3.27 3.42 5.11
CA ASN A 153 -2.80 4.62 4.43
C ASN A 153 -2.28 4.33 3.00
N GLN A 154 -2.20 3.05 2.61
CA GLN A 154 -1.84 2.62 1.26
C GLN A 154 -0.45 3.08 0.81
N ILE A 155 0.45 3.36 1.76
CA ILE A 155 1.84 3.78 1.46
C ILE A 155 2.58 2.60 0.85
N GLY A 156 3.25 2.85 -0.28
CA GLY A 156 4.01 1.84 -1.01
C GLY A 156 3.15 0.93 -1.88
N ILE A 157 1.82 1.05 -1.83
CA ILE A 157 0.92 0.21 -2.62
C ILE A 157 0.76 0.79 -4.02
N ASP A 158 1.12 -0.03 -5.01
CA ASP A 158 0.88 0.24 -6.43
C ASP A 158 -0.22 -0.70 -6.95
N HIS A 159 -1.45 -0.20 -6.96
CA HIS A 159 -2.64 -0.91 -7.42
C HIS A 159 -2.60 -1.37 -8.90
N ARG A 160 -1.53 -1.03 -9.62
CA ARG A 160 -1.48 -1.04 -11.10
C ARG A 160 -0.67 -2.19 -11.67
N TYR A 161 -0.28 -3.12 -10.80
CA TYR A 161 0.47 -4.32 -11.17
C TYR A 161 -0.43 -5.44 -11.76
N ALA A 162 -1.75 -5.36 -11.59
CA ALA A 162 -2.70 -6.44 -11.94
C ALA A 162 -3.13 -6.48 -13.42
N ASN A 163 -2.27 -6.14 -14.38
CA ASN A 163 -2.65 -6.04 -15.81
C ASN A 163 -3.87 -5.14 -16.11
N ALA A 164 -4.34 -4.32 -15.15
CA ALA A 164 -5.16 -3.16 -15.44
C ALA A 164 -4.38 -2.36 -16.47
N ALA A 165 -4.91 -2.31 -17.70
CA ALA A 165 -4.17 -1.89 -18.89
C ALA A 165 -3.34 -0.64 -18.59
N LYS A 166 -2.07 -0.63 -19.04
CA LYS A 166 -1.19 0.55 -19.02
C LYS A 166 -2.05 1.79 -19.25
N TRP A 167 -2.25 2.56 -18.18
CA TRP A 167 -3.10 3.75 -18.07
C TRP A 167 -3.70 4.27 -19.39
N ASN A 168 -4.88 3.77 -19.74
CA ASN A 168 -5.75 4.46 -20.68
C ASN A 168 -6.87 5.08 -19.85
N GLN A 169 -6.68 6.35 -19.48
CA GLN A 169 -7.77 7.18 -18.98
C GLN A 169 -8.07 8.23 -20.03
N GLU A 170 -9.34 8.42 -20.33
CA GLU A 170 -9.79 9.43 -21.29
C GLU A 170 -10.82 10.34 -20.64
N TYR A 171 -10.74 11.61 -21.00
CA TYR A 171 -11.65 12.66 -20.54
C TYR A 171 -12.47 13.11 -21.73
N ILE A 172 -13.79 12.95 -21.63
CA ILE A 172 -14.73 13.34 -22.66
C ILE A 172 -15.78 14.23 -22.00
N ASN A 173 -15.99 15.40 -22.59
CA ASN A 173 -17.11 16.27 -22.26
C ASN A 173 -17.96 16.37 -23.53
N THR A 174 -19.17 15.80 -23.52
CA THR A 174 -20.03 15.72 -24.70
C THR A 174 -21.51 15.70 -24.32
N GLU A 175 -22.35 16.23 -25.19
CA GLU A 175 -23.82 16.14 -25.08
C GLU A 175 -24.36 14.86 -25.75
N ASP A 176 -23.49 14.10 -26.44
CA ASP A 176 -23.86 12.86 -27.12
C ASP A 176 -24.30 11.77 -26.12
N LYS A 177 -25.43 11.14 -26.41
CA LYS A 177 -25.92 9.96 -25.64
C LYS A 177 -25.19 8.67 -25.99
N LYS A 178 -24.51 8.62 -27.14
CA LYS A 178 -23.78 7.45 -27.63
C LYS A 178 -22.32 7.83 -27.83
N ILE A 179 -21.46 7.31 -26.97
CA ILE A 179 -20.08 7.76 -26.85
C ILE A 179 -19.16 6.59 -27.16
N LYS A 180 -18.28 6.74 -28.15
CA LYS A 180 -17.27 5.72 -28.43
C LYS A 180 -16.24 5.67 -27.30
N VAL A 181 -16.04 4.49 -26.70
CA VAL A 181 -15.13 4.32 -25.54
C VAL A 181 -13.91 3.47 -25.85
N ALA A 182 -13.98 2.57 -26.84
CA ALA A 182 -12.86 1.72 -27.25
C ALA A 182 -13.11 1.10 -28.63
N ARG A 183 -12.05 0.58 -29.26
CA ARG A 183 -12.17 -0.40 -30.35
C ARG A 183 -12.27 -1.82 -29.78
N VAL A 184 -12.91 -2.72 -30.52
CA VAL A 184 -12.91 -4.15 -30.18
C VAL A 184 -11.47 -4.66 -30.16
N GLY A 185 -11.07 -5.34 -29.09
CA GLY A 185 -9.71 -5.84 -28.88
C GLY A 185 -8.70 -4.82 -28.33
N GLU A 186 -9.08 -3.56 -28.15
CA GLU A 186 -8.23 -2.54 -27.49
C GLU A 186 -7.99 -2.89 -26.01
N ILE A 187 -9.06 -3.29 -25.32
CA ILE A 187 -9.03 -3.71 -23.92
C ILE A 187 -8.85 -5.22 -23.92
N LYS A 188 -7.73 -5.72 -23.38
CA LYS A 188 -7.47 -7.16 -23.26
C LYS A 188 -8.45 -7.80 -22.26
N ILE A 189 -8.69 -9.10 -22.41
CA ILE A 189 -9.47 -9.88 -21.43
C ILE A 189 -8.91 -9.64 -20.02
N ASN A 190 -9.82 -9.41 -19.05
CA ASN A 190 -9.56 -9.07 -17.66
C ASN A 190 -8.87 -7.70 -17.42
N ALA A 191 -8.67 -6.91 -18.48
CA ALA A 191 -8.21 -5.53 -18.36
C ALA A 191 -9.38 -4.54 -18.24
N MET A 192 -9.07 -3.38 -17.68
CA MET A 192 -10.00 -2.28 -17.46
C MET A 192 -9.42 -0.96 -18.02
N LYS A 193 -10.30 -0.07 -18.49
CA LYS A 193 -10.04 1.30 -18.96
C LYS A 193 -10.95 2.26 -18.18
N LEU A 194 -10.43 3.36 -17.65
CA LEU A 194 -11.26 4.34 -16.93
C LEU A 194 -11.65 5.50 -17.85
N MET A 195 -12.95 5.79 -17.93
CA MET A 195 -13.49 6.92 -18.68
C MET A 195 -14.02 7.99 -17.71
N HIS A 196 -13.65 9.24 -17.96
CA HIS A 196 -14.22 10.41 -17.31
C HIS A 196 -15.17 11.10 -18.28
N ILE A 197 -16.48 10.93 -18.09
CA ILE A 197 -17.51 11.42 -19.02
C ILE A 197 -18.46 12.35 -18.27
N ASN A 198 -18.48 13.63 -18.63
CA ASN A 198 -19.33 14.65 -18.00
C ASN A 198 -19.26 14.64 -16.46
N GLY A 199 -18.06 14.43 -15.92
CA GLY A 199 -17.82 14.32 -14.46
C GLY A 199 -18.10 12.95 -13.85
N LYS A 200 -18.74 12.01 -14.56
CA LYS A 200 -18.90 10.61 -14.13
C LYS A 200 -17.62 9.82 -14.39
N ARG A 201 -17.28 8.90 -13.47
CA ARG A 201 -16.16 7.97 -13.62
C ARG A 201 -16.71 6.57 -13.91
N ILE A 202 -16.40 6.04 -15.09
CA ILE A 202 -16.98 4.79 -15.61
C ILE A 202 -15.84 3.87 -16.04
N VAL A 203 -15.82 2.66 -15.50
CA VAL A 203 -14.87 1.62 -15.91
C VAL A 203 -15.43 0.87 -17.10
N ILE A 204 -14.63 0.72 -18.15
CA ILE A 204 -14.88 -0.20 -19.26
C ILE A 204 -13.98 -1.41 -19.08
N GLY A 205 -14.58 -2.58 -18.87
CA GLY A 205 -13.88 -3.84 -18.73
C GLY A 205 -14.06 -4.72 -19.96
N ASN A 206 -13.14 -5.64 -20.19
CA ASN A 206 -13.34 -6.76 -21.10
C ASN A 206 -13.30 -8.08 -20.32
N THR A 207 -14.38 -8.86 -20.38
CA THR A 207 -14.49 -10.19 -19.76
C THR A 207 -14.41 -11.27 -20.82
N GLU A 208 -14.32 -12.54 -20.42
CA GLU A 208 -14.37 -13.66 -21.36
C GLU A 208 -15.71 -13.74 -22.12
N LYS A 209 -16.76 -13.08 -21.62
CA LYS A 209 -18.12 -13.05 -22.21
C LYS A 209 -18.40 -11.77 -23.01
N GLY A 210 -17.46 -10.83 -23.05
CA GLY A 210 -17.61 -9.54 -23.72
C GLY A 210 -17.34 -8.33 -22.83
N HIS A 211 -17.60 -7.15 -23.38
CA HIS A 211 -17.31 -5.87 -22.72
C HIS A 211 -18.39 -5.50 -21.70
N VAL A 212 -17.95 -4.86 -20.61
CA VAL A 212 -18.80 -4.45 -19.49
C VAL A 212 -18.51 -3.00 -19.12
N ALA A 213 -19.50 -2.30 -18.58
CA ALA A 213 -19.32 -0.95 -18.08
C ALA A 213 -19.98 -0.76 -16.72
N PHE A 214 -19.26 -0.20 -15.76
CA PHE A 214 -19.74 0.01 -14.40
C PHE A 214 -19.13 1.25 -13.75
N SER A 215 -19.73 1.75 -12.67
CA SER A 215 -19.23 2.96 -11.99
C SER A 215 -17.89 2.71 -11.30
N ASP A 216 -16.98 3.67 -11.39
CA ASP A 216 -15.66 3.61 -10.76
C ASP A 216 -15.69 4.09 -9.31
N HIS A 217 -16.64 3.56 -8.54
CA HIS A 217 -16.82 3.93 -7.14
C HIS A 217 -17.30 2.74 -6.33
N CYS A 218 -16.42 2.18 -5.50
CA CYS A 218 -16.81 1.13 -4.57
C CYS A 218 -17.80 1.67 -3.55
N SER A 219 -19.00 1.09 -3.48
CA SER A 219 -20.07 1.48 -2.56
C SER A 219 -19.74 1.36 -1.07
N HIS A 220 -18.61 0.74 -0.68
CA HIS A 220 -18.19 0.66 0.72
C HIS A 220 -17.57 1.96 1.26
N LYS A 221 -16.46 2.42 0.64
CA LYS A 221 -15.69 3.60 1.08
C LYS A 221 -15.21 4.48 -0.08
N GLY A 222 -15.71 4.24 -1.29
CA GLY A 222 -15.47 5.08 -2.46
C GLY A 222 -14.13 4.90 -3.17
N ALA A 223 -13.47 3.76 -2.96
CA ALA A 223 -12.28 3.40 -3.72
C ALA A 223 -12.58 3.35 -5.23
N SER A 224 -11.60 3.73 -6.05
CA SER A 224 -11.66 3.47 -7.50
C SER A 224 -11.62 1.96 -7.74
N LEU A 225 -12.59 1.45 -8.51
CA LEU A 225 -12.63 0.05 -8.93
C LEU A 225 -11.71 -0.20 -10.13
N ALA A 226 -11.39 0.83 -10.91
CA ALA A 226 -10.38 0.76 -11.96
C ALA A 226 -8.97 0.49 -11.41
N ASP A 227 -8.69 0.88 -10.16
CA ASP A 227 -7.48 0.51 -9.41
C ASP A 227 -7.58 -0.93 -8.82
N GLY A 228 -8.70 -1.61 -9.01
CA GLY A 228 -8.90 -2.98 -8.57
C GLY A 228 -8.31 -4.02 -9.53
N SER A 229 -8.80 -5.25 -9.38
CA SER A 229 -8.58 -6.32 -10.34
C SER A 229 -9.92 -6.87 -10.81
N MET A 230 -9.99 -7.32 -12.06
CA MET A 230 -11.18 -7.92 -12.62
C MET A 230 -10.83 -9.30 -13.16
N ILE A 231 -11.56 -10.32 -12.71
CA ILE A 231 -11.37 -11.71 -13.13
C ILE A 231 -12.75 -12.36 -13.24
N CYS A 232 -13.00 -13.10 -14.33
CA CYS A 232 -14.25 -13.84 -14.54
C CYS A 232 -15.52 -12.98 -14.40
N GLY A 233 -15.48 -11.73 -14.88
CA GLY A 233 -16.61 -10.78 -14.77
C GLY A 233 -16.92 -10.32 -13.34
N THR A 234 -15.97 -10.46 -12.42
CA THR A 234 -16.06 -9.92 -11.05
C THR A 234 -14.94 -8.91 -10.83
N VAL A 235 -15.28 -7.70 -10.40
CA VAL A 235 -14.31 -6.67 -10.04
C VAL A 235 -14.11 -6.65 -8.53
N GLN A 236 -12.85 -6.72 -8.09
CA GLN A 236 -12.45 -6.65 -6.69
C GLN A 236 -11.84 -5.29 -6.37
N CYS A 237 -12.46 -4.60 -5.41
CA CYS A 237 -12.00 -3.33 -4.85
C CYS A 237 -10.62 -3.49 -4.17
N PRO A 238 -9.67 -2.57 -4.44
CA PRO A 238 -8.30 -2.71 -3.94
C PRO A 238 -8.13 -2.39 -2.44
N TRP A 239 -9.14 -1.79 -1.79
CA TRP A 239 -9.02 -1.40 -0.37
C TRP A 239 -9.36 -2.53 0.59
N HIS A 240 -10.63 -2.95 0.63
CA HIS A 240 -11.13 -3.93 1.59
C HIS A 240 -11.60 -5.21 0.92
N GLY A 241 -11.33 -5.37 -0.38
CA GLY A 241 -11.61 -6.59 -1.12
C GLY A 241 -13.08 -6.81 -1.49
N SER A 242 -13.95 -5.81 -1.38
CA SER A 242 -15.34 -5.94 -1.85
C SER A 242 -15.39 -6.31 -3.32
N GLN A 243 -16.26 -7.26 -3.67
CA GLN A 243 -16.37 -7.82 -5.02
C GLN A 243 -17.76 -7.55 -5.59
N PHE A 244 -17.80 -7.19 -6.87
CA PHE A 244 -19.04 -6.87 -7.59
C PHE A 244 -19.10 -7.63 -8.91
N ASP A 245 -20.28 -8.14 -9.25
CA ASP A 245 -20.57 -8.61 -10.60
C ASP A 245 -20.52 -7.44 -11.59
N THR A 246 -19.72 -7.54 -12.65
CA THR A 246 -19.56 -6.41 -13.58
C THR A 246 -20.74 -6.22 -14.53
N ASN A 247 -21.63 -7.22 -14.65
CA ASN A 247 -22.83 -7.13 -15.50
C ASN A 247 -24.04 -6.60 -14.74
N SER A 248 -24.28 -7.07 -13.52
CA SER A 248 -25.44 -6.65 -12.72
C SER A 248 -25.12 -5.57 -11.69
N GLY A 249 -23.84 -5.40 -11.34
CA GLY A 249 -23.39 -4.52 -10.26
C GLY A 249 -23.56 -5.11 -8.86
N GLU A 250 -24.19 -6.29 -8.74
CA GLU A 250 -24.51 -6.92 -7.45
C GLU A 250 -23.27 -7.26 -6.64
N VAL A 251 -23.37 -7.12 -5.32
CA VAL A 251 -22.29 -7.46 -4.40
C VAL A 251 -22.13 -8.98 -4.35
N LYS A 252 -20.96 -9.48 -4.73
CA LYS A 252 -20.56 -10.90 -4.60
C LYS A 252 -19.93 -11.17 -3.24
N ALA A 253 -19.14 -10.22 -2.73
CA ALA A 253 -18.49 -10.32 -1.43
C ALA A 253 -18.33 -8.93 -0.79
N GLY A 254 -18.58 -8.86 0.52
CA GLY A 254 -18.48 -7.63 1.30
C GLY A 254 -17.03 -7.16 1.52
N PRO A 255 -16.80 -6.08 2.29
CA PRO A 255 -17.74 -5.41 3.20
C PRO A 255 -18.79 -4.47 2.59
N ALA A 256 -18.73 -4.16 1.29
CA ALA A 256 -19.81 -3.44 0.61
C ALA A 256 -21.16 -4.14 0.80
N LYS A 257 -22.24 -3.36 0.88
CA LYS A 257 -23.61 -3.86 1.03
C LYS A 257 -24.55 -3.43 -0.10
N GLU A 258 -24.16 -2.40 -0.84
CA GLU A 258 -24.95 -1.83 -1.93
C GLU A 258 -24.28 -2.19 -3.26
N LYS A 259 -25.09 -2.42 -4.28
CA LYS A 259 -24.61 -2.66 -5.64
C LYS A 259 -23.94 -1.40 -6.22
N ILE A 260 -23.18 -1.58 -7.30
CA ILE A 260 -22.67 -0.49 -8.13
C ILE A 260 -23.55 -0.31 -9.37
N ASP A 261 -23.49 0.87 -9.98
CA ASP A 261 -24.20 1.14 -11.23
C ASP A 261 -23.49 0.46 -12.40
N THR A 262 -24.28 -0.10 -13.31
CA THR A 262 -23.82 -0.67 -14.59
C THR A 262 -24.39 0.13 -15.74
N TYR A 263 -23.65 0.20 -16.84
CA TYR A 263 -24.02 0.96 -18.02
C TYR A 263 -24.13 0.05 -19.24
N THR A 264 -24.99 0.44 -20.17
CA THR A 264 -25.19 -0.34 -21.39
C THR A 264 -24.09 -0.02 -22.39
N LEU A 265 -23.51 -1.08 -22.96
CA LEU A 265 -22.58 -1.00 -24.07
C LEU A 265 -23.24 -1.53 -25.35
N GLU A 266 -22.94 -0.89 -26.47
CA GLU A 266 -23.31 -1.34 -27.80
C GLU A 266 -22.03 -1.54 -28.62
N GLU A 267 -21.88 -2.72 -29.21
CA GLU A 267 -20.81 -2.99 -30.16
C GLU A 267 -21.32 -2.80 -31.59
N SER A 268 -20.67 -1.92 -32.36
CA SER A 268 -21.06 -1.64 -33.75
C SER A 268 -19.84 -1.27 -34.59
N ASN A 269 -19.73 -1.85 -35.78
CA ASN A 269 -18.65 -1.58 -36.74
C ASN A 269 -17.23 -1.68 -36.13
N GLY A 270 -17.00 -2.69 -35.27
CA GLY A 270 -15.72 -2.91 -34.60
C GLY A 270 -15.38 -1.89 -33.50
N ASN A 271 -16.35 -1.08 -33.07
CA ASN A 271 -16.22 -0.10 -31.99
C ASN A 271 -17.19 -0.42 -30.85
N ILE A 272 -16.82 -0.01 -29.65
CA ILE A 272 -17.60 -0.14 -28.43
C ILE A 272 -18.11 1.24 -28.05
N TYR A 273 -19.42 1.35 -27.88
CA TYR A 273 -20.11 2.58 -27.51
C TYR A 273 -20.76 2.45 -26.15
N LEU A 274 -20.59 3.46 -25.31
CA LEU A 274 -21.33 3.64 -24.07
C LEU A 274 -22.61 4.43 -24.34
N LEU A 275 -23.72 3.97 -23.78
CA LEU A 275 -25.02 4.63 -23.83
C LEU A 275 -25.32 5.29 -22.47
N LEU A 276 -25.57 6.61 -22.47
CA LEU A 276 -25.87 7.42 -21.27
C LEU A 276 -27.22 8.13 -21.34
#